data_AF-A0AAP0N9R6-F1
#
_entry.id   AF-A0AAP0N9R6-F1
#
_cell.length_a   1.000
_cell.length_b   1.000
_cell.length_c   1.000
_cell.angle_alpha   90.00
_cell.angle_beta   90.00
_cell.angle_gamma   90.00
#
_symmetry.space_group_name_H-M   'P 1'
#
loop_
_entity.id
_entity.type
_entity.pdbx_description
1 polymer ?
#
loop_
_entity_poly.entity_id
_entity_poly.type
_entity_poly.pdbx_seq_one_letter_code
_entity_poly.pdbx_strand_id
1 'polypeptide(L)'
;MQNYTQIDVDAPFTVAFQAGGMNWAKYIVALGALKGMTTVLLANIIGQARYFTHIGRTHLAPPILATINKKTGTPVNATIVMSVANSIVALFTSLDVLSNLLSISTLFILSLVAIALLV
;
A
#
# COMPACT_ATOMS: atom_id res chain seq x y z
N MET A 1 -31.52 2.49 6.33
CA MET A 1 -30.78 2.05 5.13
C MET A 1 -30.57 3.28 4.27
N GLN A 2 -29.32 3.63 3.95
CA GLN A 2 -29.00 4.83 3.16
C GLN A 2 -29.09 4.50 1.66
N ASN A 3 -29.59 5.43 0.86
CA ASN A 3 -29.74 5.25 -0.59
C ASN A 3 -28.35 5.31 -1.28
N TYR A 4 -28.12 4.46 -2.28
CA TYR A 4 -26.80 4.25 -2.93
C TYR A 4 -26.20 5.53 -3.52
N THR A 5 -27.05 6.52 -3.82
CA THR A 5 -26.70 7.83 -4.38
C THR A 5 -26.14 8.84 -3.37
N GLN A 6 -26.12 8.53 -2.07
CA GLN A 6 -25.62 9.42 -1.01
C GLN A 6 -24.35 8.90 -0.32
N ILE A 7 -23.73 7.85 -0.87
CA ILE A 7 -22.48 7.30 -0.36
C ILE A 7 -21.34 8.10 -0.97
N ASP A 8 -20.65 8.85 -0.13
CA ASP A 8 -19.40 9.51 -0.50
C ASP A 8 -18.33 8.45 -0.77
N VAL A 9 -17.73 8.48 -1.96
CA VAL A 9 -16.74 7.50 -2.42
C VAL A 9 -15.46 7.57 -1.58
N ASP A 10 -15.13 8.75 -1.04
CA ASP A 10 -13.93 8.96 -0.25
C ASP A 10 -14.11 8.53 1.23
N ALA A 11 -15.34 8.43 1.72
CA ALA A 11 -15.62 8.08 3.11
C ALA A 11 -16.93 7.26 3.31
N PRO A 12 -17.08 6.10 2.64
CA PRO A 12 -18.35 5.40 2.55
C PRO A 12 -18.85 4.91 3.91
N PHE A 13 -17.96 4.43 4.77
CA PHE A 13 -18.30 3.95 6.12
C PHE A 13 -18.69 5.11 7.04
N THR A 14 -17.90 6.17 7.02
CA THR A 14 -18.05 7.34 7.90
C THR A 14 -19.37 8.07 7.65
N VAL A 15 -19.75 8.20 6.37
CA VAL A 15 -21.01 8.82 5.92
C VAL A 15 -22.20 7.89 6.18
N ALA A 16 -22.04 6.57 5.99
CA ALA A 16 -23.07 5.59 6.32
C ALA A 16 -23.44 5.60 7.82
N PHE A 17 -22.46 5.71 8.72
CA PHE A 17 -22.72 5.80 10.17
C PHE A 17 -23.30 7.15 10.59
N GLN A 18 -22.98 8.23 9.86
CA GLN A 18 -23.57 9.56 10.07
C GLN A 18 -25.05 9.59 9.65
N ALA A 19 -25.42 8.95 8.53
CA ALA A 19 -26.80 8.83 8.08
C ALA A 19 -27.67 7.96 9.00
N GLY A 20 -27.06 7.04 9.76
CA GLY A 20 -27.72 6.26 10.80
C GLY A 20 -27.86 6.98 12.15
N GLY A 21 -27.45 8.26 12.26
CA GLY A 21 -27.53 9.04 13.51
C GLY A 21 -26.53 8.63 14.59
N MET A 22 -25.54 7.79 14.25
CA MET A 22 -24.67 7.11 15.21
C MET A 22 -23.26 7.72 15.22
N ASN A 23 -23.18 8.97 15.69
CA ASN A 23 -21.95 9.78 15.67
C ASN A 23 -20.78 9.17 16.45
N TRP A 24 -21.03 8.33 17.46
CA TRP A 24 -19.97 7.66 18.22
C TRP A 24 -19.27 6.56 17.39
N ALA A 25 -20.05 5.80 16.62
CA ALA A 25 -19.53 4.73 15.75
C ALA A 25 -18.65 5.30 14.62
N LYS A 26 -18.98 6.50 14.13
CA LYS A 26 -18.17 7.24 13.14
C LYS A 26 -16.72 7.42 13.61
N TYR A 27 -16.50 7.90 14.84
CA TYR A 27 -15.15 8.14 15.35
C TYR A 27 -14.37 6.84 15.57
N ILE A 28 -15.02 5.78 16.08
CA ILE A 28 -14.37 4.49 16.29
C ILE A 28 -13.92 3.87 14.96
N VAL A 29 -14.79 3.89 13.94
CA VAL A 29 -14.48 3.34 12.62
C VAL A 29 -13.42 4.17 11.92
N ALA A 30 -13.47 5.50 12.02
CA ALA A 30 -12.44 6.38 11.45
C ALA A 30 -11.06 6.13 12.09
N LEU A 31 -10.99 6.00 13.42
CA LEU A 31 -9.76 5.66 14.13
C LEU A 31 -9.24 4.27 13.74
N GLY A 32 -10.15 3.29 13.61
CA GLY A 32 -9.81 1.94 13.15
C GLY A 32 -9.25 1.93 11.73
N ALA A 33 -9.88 2.67 10.81
CA ALA A 33 -9.43 2.81 9.44
C ALA A 33 -8.04 3.47 9.37
N LEU A 34 -7.83 4.57 10.10
CA LEU A 34 -6.54 5.26 10.15
C LEU A 34 -5.41 4.36 10.68
N LYS A 35 -5.66 3.66 11.80
CA LYS A 35 -4.72 2.68 12.36
C LYS A 35 -4.43 1.57 11.37
N GLY A 36 -5.46 1.00 10.75
CA GLY A 36 -5.34 -0.09 9.78
C GLY A 36 -4.51 0.30 8.56
N MET A 37 -4.84 1.43 7.93
CA MET A 37 -4.08 1.97 6.78
C MET A 37 -2.62 2.23 7.15
N THR A 38 -2.37 2.81 8.32
CA THR A 38 -0.99 3.07 8.79
C THR A 38 -0.19 1.77 8.96
N THR A 39 -0.79 0.74 9.55
CA THR A 39 -0.13 -0.56 9.73
C THR A 39 0.16 -1.24 8.38
N VAL A 40 -0.79 -1.20 7.44
CA VAL A 40 -0.62 -1.76 6.09
C VAL A 40 0.49 -1.02 5.33
N LEU A 41 0.55 0.31 5.42
CA LEU A 41 1.61 1.12 4.81
C LEU A 41 2.99 0.74 5.35
N LEU A 42 3.12 0.64 6.68
CA LEU A 42 4.38 0.23 7.31
C LEU A 42 4.81 -1.19 6.88
N ALA A 43 3.88 -2.14 6.84
CA ALA A 43 4.17 -3.50 6.40
C ALA A 43 4.67 -3.54 4.94
N ASN A 44 4.06 -2.74 4.06
CA ASN A 44 4.46 -2.64 2.65
C ASN A 44 5.86 -2.04 2.49
N ILE A 45 6.18 -0.96 3.21
CA ILE A 45 7.50 -0.31 3.16
C ILE A 45 8.61 -1.29 3.56
N ILE A 46 8.38 -2.09 4.61
CA ILE A 46 9.34 -3.11 5.08
C ILE A 46 9.51 -4.23 4.03
N GLY A 47 8.40 -4.69 3.42
CA GLY A 47 8.43 -5.70 2.36
C GLY A 47 9.21 -5.23 1.13
N GLN A 48 8.89 -4.06 0.60
CA GLN A 48 9.54 -3.47 -0.58
C GLN A 48 11.04 -3.28 -0.36
N ALA A 49 11.45 -2.79 0.82
CA ALA A 49 12.86 -2.61 1.15
C ALA A 49 13.64 -3.94 1.10
N ARG A 50 13.05 -5.05 1.56
CA ARG A 50 13.66 -6.39 1.52
C ARG A 50 13.79 -6.91 0.09
N TYR A 51 12.71 -6.84 -0.70
CA TYR A 51 12.75 -7.26 -2.11
C TYR A 51 13.84 -6.50 -2.87
N PHE A 52 13.90 -5.18 -2.68
CA PHE A 52 14.87 -4.36 -3.37
C PHE A 52 16.32 -4.62 -2.94
N THR A 53 16.57 -4.96 -1.67
CA THR A 53 17.91 -5.44 -1.29
C THR A 53 18.31 -6.75 -1.92
N HIS A 54 17.38 -7.69 -2.09
CA HIS A 54 17.69 -8.94 -2.79
C HIS A 54 18.04 -8.67 -4.26
N ILE A 55 17.32 -7.76 -4.92
CA ILE A 55 17.64 -7.30 -6.29
C ILE A 55 18.98 -6.55 -6.34
N GLY A 56 19.31 -5.74 -5.32
CA GLY A 56 20.61 -5.08 -5.21
C GLY A 56 21.78 -6.07 -5.07
N ARG A 57 21.56 -7.25 -4.48
CA ARG A 57 22.59 -8.30 -4.36
C ARG A 57 22.85 -9.03 -5.68
N THR A 58 21.90 -9.06 -6.60
CA THR A 58 22.06 -9.64 -7.95
C THR A 58 22.72 -8.68 -8.95
N HIS A 59 23.30 -7.56 -8.48
CA HIS A 59 23.96 -6.52 -9.29
C HIS A 59 23.06 -5.84 -10.36
N LEU A 60 21.74 -6.06 -10.31
CA LEU A 60 20.77 -5.39 -11.18
C LEU A 60 20.49 -3.93 -10.78
N ALA A 61 20.89 -3.53 -9.56
CA ALA A 61 20.73 -2.17 -9.05
C ALA A 61 22.05 -1.66 -8.43
N PRO A 62 22.28 -0.33 -8.35
CA PRO A 62 23.51 0.24 -7.83
C PRO A 62 23.86 -0.29 -6.41
N PRO A 63 25.12 -0.70 -6.16
CA PRO A 63 25.54 -1.32 -4.89
C PRO A 63 25.36 -0.42 -3.66
N ILE A 64 25.16 0.88 -3.86
CA ILE A 64 24.84 1.88 -2.82
C ILE A 64 23.48 1.58 -2.16
N LEU A 65 22.55 0.95 -2.90
CA LEU A 65 21.23 0.54 -2.41
C LEU A 65 21.27 -0.82 -1.68
N ALA A 66 22.30 -1.62 -1.94
CA ALA A 66 22.58 -2.87 -1.23
C ALA A 66 23.38 -2.65 0.07
N THR A 67 23.75 -1.40 0.39
CA THR A 67 24.50 -1.07 1.59
C THR A 67 23.57 -1.09 2.80
N ILE A 68 23.60 -2.20 3.53
CA ILE A 68 22.81 -2.39 4.75
C ILE A 68 23.48 -1.66 5.90
N ASN A 69 22.72 -0.87 6.66
CA ASN A 69 23.26 -0.22 7.85
C ASN A 69 23.58 -1.29 8.92
N LYS A 70 24.85 -1.38 9.33
CA LYS A 70 25.36 -2.45 10.23
C LYS A 70 24.70 -2.49 11.61
N LYS A 71 24.13 -1.37 12.09
CA LYS A 71 23.46 -1.30 13.41
C LYS A 71 22.01 -1.81 13.41
N THR A 72 21.27 -1.57 12.34
CA THR A 72 19.83 -1.89 12.25
C THR A 72 19.55 -3.10 11.34
N GLY A 73 20.55 -3.57 10.58
CA GLY A 73 20.37 -4.66 9.62
C GLY A 73 19.37 -4.33 8.50
N THR A 74 18.94 -3.07 8.40
CA THR A 74 17.91 -2.59 7.48
C THR A 74 18.55 -1.71 6.40
N PRO A 75 18.16 -1.87 5.12
CA PRO A 75 18.63 -1.03 4.03
C PRO A 75 17.92 0.33 4.02
N VAL A 76 18.33 1.23 4.91
CA VAL A 76 17.69 2.56 5.07
C VAL A 76 17.69 3.34 3.75
N ASN A 77 18.77 3.26 2.97
CA ASN A 77 18.88 3.95 1.67
C ASN A 77 17.84 3.45 0.65
N ALA A 78 17.62 2.13 0.58
CA ALA A 78 16.62 1.54 -0.32
C ALA A 78 15.20 1.98 0.07
N THR A 79 14.90 1.99 1.37
CA THR A 79 13.60 2.41 1.89
C THR A 79 13.30 3.87 1.56
N ILE A 80 14.27 4.78 1.74
CA ILE A 80 14.09 6.21 1.45
C ILE A 80 13.90 6.44 -0.04
N VAL A 81 14.71 5.80 -0.89
CA VAL A 81 14.58 5.97 -2.35
C VAL A 81 13.22 5.47 -2.84
N MET A 82 12.76 4.31 -2.35
CA MET A 82 11.45 3.77 -2.72
C MET A 82 10.29 4.59 -2.17
N SER A 83 10.38 5.09 -0.93
CA SER A 83 9.31 5.91 -0.36
C SER A 83 9.21 7.27 -1.07
N VAL A 84 10.34 7.88 -1.44
CA VAL A 84 10.38 9.12 -2.23
C VAL A 84 9.78 8.88 -3.62
N ALA A 85 10.21 7.81 -4.30
CA ALA A 85 9.66 7.46 -5.62
C ALA A 85 8.14 7.23 -5.55
N ASN A 86 7.66 6.47 -4.56
CA ASN A 86 6.24 6.22 -4.36
C ASN A 86 5.47 7.50 -4.03
N SER A 87 6.05 8.40 -3.23
CA SER A 87 5.44 9.69 -2.89
C SER A 87 5.26 10.57 -4.14
N ILE A 88 6.26 10.60 -5.02
CA ILE A 88 6.17 11.30 -6.30
C ILE A 88 5.03 10.71 -7.15
N VAL A 89 5.00 9.38 -7.32
CA VAL A 89 3.94 8.72 -8.10
C VAL A 89 2.56 9.00 -7.53
N ALA A 90 2.41 8.96 -6.20
CA ALA A 90 1.16 9.26 -5.51
C ALA A 90 0.71 10.72 -5.66
N LEU A 91 1.65 11.67 -5.81
CA LEU A 91 1.33 13.09 -5.98
C LEU A 91 0.84 13.42 -7.40
N PHE A 92 1.33 12.69 -8.41
CA PHE A 92 1.01 12.92 -9.82
C PHE A 92 -0.10 12.02 -10.38
N THR A 93 -0.54 10.99 -9.64
CA THR A 93 -1.48 9.97 -10.15
C THR A 93 -2.78 9.95 -9.36
N SER A 94 -3.92 9.89 -10.05
CA SER A 94 -5.25 9.74 -9.45
C SER A 94 -5.46 8.35 -8.83
N LEU A 95 -6.23 8.28 -7.74
CA LEU A 95 -6.50 7.03 -7.01
C LEU A 95 -7.17 5.97 -7.90
N ASP A 96 -8.11 6.38 -8.77
CA ASP A 96 -8.78 5.46 -9.69
C ASP A 96 -7.82 4.74 -10.63
N VAL A 97 -6.84 5.47 -11.18
CA VAL A 97 -5.84 4.89 -12.08
C VAL A 97 -4.95 3.92 -11.31
N LEU A 98 -4.52 4.30 -10.10
CA LEU A 98 -3.70 3.46 -9.24
C LEU A 98 -4.43 2.18 -8.84
N SER A 99 -5.71 2.28 -8.45
CA SER A 99 -6.55 1.14 -8.08
C SER A 99 -6.76 0.16 -9.24
N ASN A 100 -7.02 0.68 -10.45
CA ASN A 100 -7.14 -0.16 -11.65
C ASN A 100 -5.82 -0.88 -11.97
N LEU A 101 -4.69 -0.17 -11.91
CA LEU A 101 -3.36 -0.75 -12.15
C LEU A 101 -2.99 -1.81 -11.11
N LEU A 102 -3.28 -1.56 -9.83
CA LEU A 102 -3.07 -2.53 -8.74
C LEU A 102 -3.93 -3.78 -8.93
N SER A 103 -5.18 -3.62 -9.35
CA SER A 103 -6.10 -4.73 -9.58
C SER A 103 -5.60 -5.64 -10.71
N ILE A 104 -5.24 -5.05 -11.86
CA ILE A 104 -4.67 -5.78 -13.00
C ILE A 104 -3.37 -6.50 -12.59
N SER A 105 -2.48 -5.82 -11.86
CA SER A 105 -1.20 -6.38 -11.39
C SER A 105 -1.41 -7.58 -10.47
N THR A 106 -2.35 -7.47 -9.52
CA THR A 106 -2.63 -8.55 -8.56
C THR A 106 -3.23 -9.76 -9.26
N LEU A 107 -4.21 -9.55 -10.16
CA LEU A 107 -4.79 -10.63 -10.96
C LEU A 107 -3.72 -11.33 -11.81
N PHE A 108 -2.83 -10.56 -12.42
CA PHE A 108 -1.74 -11.10 -13.22
C PHE A 108 -0.78 -11.97 -12.41
N ILE A 109 -0.35 -11.50 -11.23
CA ILE A 109 0.53 -12.26 -10.32
C ILE A 109 -0.17 -13.55 -9.87
N LEU A 110 -1.45 -13.49 -9.47
CA LEU A 110 -2.18 -14.66 -9.03
C LEU A 110 -2.35 -15.69 -10.16
N SER A 111 -2.59 -15.24 -11.40
CA SER A 111 -2.64 -16.11 -12.57
C SER A 111 -1.29 -16.79 -12.84
N LEU A 112 -0.18 -16.05 -12.77
CA LEU A 112 1.16 -16.62 -12.91
C LEU A 112 1.47 -17.66 -11.83
N VAL A 113 1.11 -17.38 -10.58
CA VAL A 113 1.30 -18.34 -9.47
C VAL A 113 0.47 -19.60 -9.70
N ALA A 114 -0.78 -19.48 -10.17
CA ALA A 114 -1.62 -20.64 -10.48
C ALA A 114 -1.03 -21.51 -11.60
N ILE A 115 -0.48 -20.90 -12.65
CA ILE A 115 0.20 -21.62 -13.74
C ILE A 115 1.48 -22.29 -13.23
N ALA A 116 2.27 -21.59 -12.42
CA ALA A 116 3.51 -22.12 -11.85
C ALA A 116 3.29 -23.29 -10.87
N LEU A 117 2.10 -23.41 -10.27
CA LEU A 117 1.73 -24.55 -9.43
C LEU A 117 1.21 -25.75 -10.24
N LEU A 118 0.75 -25.52 -11.48
CA LEU A 118 0.24 -26.58 -12.35
C LEU A 118 1.39 -27.35 -13.03
N VAL A 119 2.48 -26.64 -13.38
CA VAL A 119 3.72 -27.20 -13.95
C VAL A 119 4.55 -27.88 -12.86
#